data_AF-A0A8S1QB33-F1
#
_entry.id   AF-A0A8S1QB33-F1
#
_cell.length_a   1.000
_cell.length_b   1.000
_cell.length_c   1.000
_cell.angle_alpha   90.00
_cell.angle_beta   90.00
_cell.angle_gamma   90.00
#
_symmetry.space_group_name_H-M   'P 1'
#
loop_
_entity.id
_entity.type
_entity.pdbx_description
1 polymer ?
#
loop_
_entity_poly.entity_id
_entity_poly.type
_entity_poly.pdbx_seq_one_letter_code
_entity_poly.pdbx_strand_id
1 'polypeptide(L)'
;MNFINSDPLILTKIANQQQEIKQYEIDVWNNLKGMLIKTKIQIIFKDHKIQYLKDGVILRIQQDSDNEQNPEILNNMEQIKYLVWFDQCELQQNKNSKLVAFWNGEIIQKVGGYRQNGQKQGLWKEIIQYYWDKAQVFEVGQYYNNQKIYKWNYIYKNNKIGGGQYNLQGQKCGKWIDLDEGFCGSEVSKLITYNGEYNKKGIKIGIWDIMFKVEYEQDFKQIGGGLYDHKEGLKIGRWVDLWEGFWSMAQIIYKGEYNVNGVKVGRWDIFFCIFDEKEFKQIGGGSYDNQQGLKIGRWVDLWESFWIMAKITYNGEYNMKGLKIGRWDIMYKAEHEMYFKLIGGGSHDSEQGQKIGKWVELWEGFCDFAKVTYSGEYNMKGAKIGRWDIMHCKSKEYELVGGGSFEAQEEETSIKIGKWVELWENFQNYAEITQHGQYDMKGKKVGRWDYQFKEYEDGWWINKQIGGGTYDSSFGIKIGMWIELWEGFSRFTQVTYNGEYNQLGMKVGRWNSWYKGEFQKQYKLIGGGLYEKGQKIGNWIELDDQLNFRELITHNGEYNVKSIKVGTWVEMKYDSDKKEFLKIKEKQYDN
;
A
#
# COMPACT_ATOMS: atom_id res chain seq x y z
N MET A 1 -45.98 -28.73 -37.36
CA MET A 1 -45.57 -27.31 -37.38
C MET A 1 -46.54 -26.54 -36.51
N ASN A 2 -46.16 -26.25 -35.27
CA ASN A 2 -46.88 -25.33 -34.37
C ASN A 2 -45.85 -24.30 -33.91
N PHE A 3 -46.05 -23.04 -34.30
CA PHE A 3 -45.30 -21.89 -33.79
C PHE A 3 -45.85 -21.55 -32.40
N ILE A 4 -45.01 -21.71 -31.38
CA ILE A 4 -45.32 -21.24 -30.02
C ILE A 4 -45.05 -19.74 -29.99
N ASN A 5 -46.11 -18.96 -29.80
CA ASN A 5 -46.06 -17.54 -29.45
C ASN A 5 -45.35 -17.39 -28.09
N SER A 6 -44.12 -16.87 -28.10
CA SER A 6 -43.46 -16.38 -26.89
C SER A 6 -43.99 -14.98 -26.56
N ASP A 7 -44.41 -14.83 -25.31
CA ASP A 7 -45.01 -13.65 -24.72
C ASP A 7 -44.00 -12.47 -24.66
N PRO A 8 -44.28 -11.30 -25.28
CA PRO A 8 -43.38 -10.15 -25.28
C PRO A 8 -43.13 -9.56 -23.87
N LEU A 9 -43.91 -9.93 -22.86
CA LEU A 9 -43.69 -9.53 -21.46
C LEU A 9 -42.50 -10.23 -20.78
N ILE A 10 -42.02 -11.37 -21.31
CA ILE A 10 -40.85 -12.08 -20.74
C ILE A 10 -39.54 -11.44 -21.23
N LEU A 11 -39.54 -10.81 -22.40
CA LEU A 11 -38.34 -10.18 -22.96
C LEU A 11 -38.01 -8.81 -22.33
N THR A 12 -38.97 -8.12 -21.72
CA THR A 12 -38.73 -6.81 -21.08
C THR A 12 -38.17 -6.91 -19.65
N LYS A 13 -38.30 -8.06 -18.97
CA LYS A 13 -37.70 -8.29 -17.63
C LYS A 13 -36.22 -8.65 -17.68
N ILE A 14 -35.69 -9.08 -18.82
CA ILE A 14 -34.28 -9.45 -18.98
C ILE A 14 -33.41 -8.21 -19.29
N ALA A 15 -34.00 -7.10 -19.75
CA ALA A 15 -33.26 -5.92 -20.21
C ALA A 15 -32.90 -4.88 -19.13
N ASN A 16 -33.37 -5.02 -17.88
CA ASN A 16 -33.22 -3.99 -16.84
C ASN A 16 -32.71 -4.53 -15.49
N GLN A 17 -31.84 -5.53 -15.47
CA GLN A 17 -31.02 -5.76 -14.28
C GLN A 17 -30.00 -4.62 -14.20
N GLN A 18 -30.37 -3.56 -13.49
CA GLN A 18 -29.46 -2.45 -13.18
C GLN A 18 -28.22 -3.02 -12.50
N GLN A 19 -27.08 -2.74 -13.10
CA GLN A 19 -25.78 -3.17 -12.62
C GLN A 19 -25.50 -2.50 -11.28
N GLU A 20 -25.47 -3.29 -10.21
CA GLU A 20 -25.17 -2.78 -8.87
C GLU A 20 -23.65 -2.62 -8.74
N ILE A 21 -23.18 -1.37 -8.76
CA ILE A 21 -21.77 -1.01 -8.52
C ILE A 21 -21.64 -0.64 -7.05
N LYS A 22 -20.89 -1.43 -6.28
CA LYS A 22 -20.61 -1.16 -4.87
C LYS A 22 -19.14 -0.79 -4.68
N GLN A 23 -18.89 0.20 -3.83
CA GLN A 23 -17.53 0.52 -3.38
C GLN A 23 -17.21 -0.24 -2.10
N TYR A 24 -16.02 -0.83 -2.06
CA TYR A 24 -15.51 -1.58 -0.90
C TYR A 24 -14.11 -1.10 -0.55
N GLU A 25 -13.79 -1.13 0.75
CA GLU A 25 -12.41 -0.98 1.23
C GLU A 25 -11.77 -2.36 1.41
N ILE A 26 -10.60 -2.53 0.82
CA ILE A 26 -9.83 -3.77 0.88
C ILE A 26 -8.40 -3.50 1.33
N ASP A 27 -7.75 -4.53 1.83
CA ASP A 27 -6.36 -4.51 2.28
C ASP A 27 -5.39 -4.64 1.11
N VAL A 28 -4.41 -3.73 1.06
CA VAL A 28 -3.27 -3.77 0.12
C VAL A 28 -1.99 -3.72 0.93
N TRP A 29 -1.04 -4.60 0.64
CA TRP A 29 0.28 -4.49 1.23
C TRP A 29 1.04 -3.29 0.64
N ASN A 30 1.39 -2.32 1.47
CA ASN A 30 2.25 -1.21 1.08
C ASN A 30 3.71 -1.58 1.38
N ASN A 31 4.50 -1.86 0.35
CA ASN A 31 5.91 -2.24 0.49
C ASN A 31 6.77 -1.15 1.15
N LEU A 32 6.46 0.14 0.89
CA LEU A 32 7.21 1.27 1.47
C LEU A 32 6.93 1.42 2.96
N LYS A 33 5.66 1.26 3.36
CA LYS A 33 5.21 1.40 4.75
C LYS A 33 5.35 0.12 5.57
N GLY A 34 5.58 -1.03 4.92
CA GLY A 34 5.72 -2.33 5.59
C GLY A 34 4.45 -2.77 6.33
N MET A 35 3.27 -2.35 5.86
CA MET A 35 1.97 -2.65 6.48
C MET A 35 0.85 -2.75 5.45
N LEU A 36 -0.27 -3.34 5.86
CA LEU A 36 -1.52 -3.28 5.10
C LEU A 36 -2.11 -1.87 5.20
N ILE A 37 -2.54 -1.33 4.07
CA ILE A 37 -3.31 -0.10 3.99
C ILE A 37 -4.68 -0.42 3.37
N LYS A 38 -5.70 0.37 3.72
CA LYS A 38 -6.99 0.28 3.05
C LYS A 38 -6.96 1.04 1.73
N THR A 39 -7.45 0.42 0.67
CA THR A 39 -7.76 1.08 -0.61
C THR A 39 -9.22 0.84 -0.98
N LYS A 40 -9.82 1.76 -1.72
CA LYS A 40 -11.14 1.55 -2.30
C LYS A 40 -11.05 0.79 -3.63
N ILE A 41 -11.99 -0.11 -3.85
CA ILE A 41 -12.25 -0.78 -5.13
C ILE A 41 -13.74 -0.74 -5.45
N GLN A 42 -14.08 -0.96 -6.71
CA GLN A 42 -15.44 -1.19 -7.17
C GLN A 42 -15.65 -2.69 -7.39
N ILE A 43 -16.77 -3.22 -6.90
CA ILE A 43 -17.23 -4.58 -7.18
C ILE A 43 -18.53 -4.52 -7.95
N ILE A 44 -18.58 -5.28 -9.04
CA ILE A 44 -19.71 -5.32 -9.97
C ILE A 44 -20.22 -6.76 -10.03
N PHE A 45 -21.51 -6.94 -9.77
CA PHE A 45 -22.21 -8.22 -9.93
C PHE A 45 -22.97 -8.20 -11.25
N LYS A 46 -22.58 -9.06 -12.20
CA LYS A 46 -23.19 -9.11 -13.53
C LYS A 46 -23.07 -10.51 -14.13
N ASP A 47 -24.16 -11.03 -14.67
CA ASP A 47 -24.20 -12.31 -15.41
C ASP A 47 -23.55 -13.49 -14.65
N HIS A 48 -23.87 -13.64 -13.36
CA HIS A 48 -23.25 -14.64 -12.46
C HIS A 48 -21.73 -14.49 -12.35
N LYS A 49 -21.23 -13.27 -12.49
CA LYS A 49 -19.82 -12.93 -12.33
C LYS A 49 -19.66 -11.78 -11.33
N ILE A 50 -18.55 -11.83 -10.61
CA ILE A 50 -18.08 -10.78 -9.72
C ILE A 50 -16.86 -10.17 -10.38
N GLN A 51 -16.93 -8.89 -10.74
CA GLN A 51 -15.79 -8.15 -11.27
C GLN A 51 -15.23 -7.23 -10.19
N TYR A 52 -13.92 -7.31 -9.97
CA TYR A 52 -13.18 -6.45 -9.05
C TYR A 52 -12.43 -5.41 -9.87
N LEU A 53 -12.63 -4.12 -9.60
CA LEU A 53 -12.02 -3.02 -10.35
C LEU A 53 -11.33 -2.04 -9.42
N LYS A 54 -10.16 -1.56 -9.82
CA LYS A 54 -9.46 -0.46 -9.17
C LYS A 54 -9.13 0.59 -10.22
N ASP A 55 -9.57 1.82 -9.99
CA ASP A 55 -9.32 2.96 -10.88
C ASP A 55 -9.73 2.67 -12.35
N GLY A 56 -10.85 1.96 -12.53
CA GLY A 56 -11.39 1.55 -13.83
C GLY A 56 -10.71 0.32 -14.47
N VAL A 57 -9.62 -0.17 -13.88
CA VAL A 57 -8.92 -1.39 -14.35
C VAL A 57 -9.53 -2.62 -13.69
N ILE A 58 -9.93 -3.60 -14.52
CA ILE A 58 -10.40 -4.90 -14.03
C ILE A 58 -9.22 -5.67 -13.46
N LEU A 59 -9.28 -5.98 -12.16
CA LEU A 59 -8.30 -6.78 -11.45
C LEU A 59 -8.61 -8.27 -11.57
N ARG A 60 -9.89 -8.65 -11.50
CA ARG A 60 -10.37 -10.03 -11.58
C ARG A 60 -11.81 -10.12 -12.04
N ILE A 61 -12.12 -11.19 -12.75
CA ILE A 61 -13.49 -11.65 -13.01
C ILE A 61 -13.61 -13.05 -12.40
N GLN A 62 -14.50 -13.20 -11.43
CA GLN A 62 -14.79 -14.48 -10.78
C GLN A 62 -16.16 -14.97 -11.25
N GLN A 63 -16.23 -16.21 -11.72
CA GLN A 63 -17.50 -16.87 -11.98
C GLN A 63 -18.11 -17.34 -10.66
N ASP A 64 -19.36 -16.98 -10.41
CA ASP A 64 -20.14 -17.55 -9.31
C ASP A 64 -20.66 -18.91 -9.75
N SER A 65 -19.97 -19.98 -9.34
CA SER A 65 -20.28 -21.35 -9.73
C SER A 65 -21.54 -21.88 -9.05
N ASP A 66 -21.91 -21.34 -7.89
CA ASP A 66 -22.85 -21.99 -6.97
C ASP A 66 -24.21 -21.28 -6.90
N ASN A 67 -24.44 -20.20 -7.68
CA ASN A 67 -25.61 -19.32 -7.54
C ASN A 67 -25.87 -18.97 -6.06
N GLU A 68 -24.79 -18.79 -5.30
CA GLU A 68 -24.92 -18.53 -3.87
C GLU A 68 -25.57 -17.17 -3.70
N GLN A 69 -26.56 -17.08 -2.81
CA GLN A 69 -27.22 -15.81 -2.52
C GLN A 69 -26.25 -14.76 -1.99
N ASN A 70 -25.07 -15.18 -1.49
CA ASN A 70 -24.04 -14.33 -0.92
C ASN A 70 -22.65 -14.87 -1.27
N PRO A 71 -22.10 -14.55 -2.46
CA PRO A 71 -20.76 -14.99 -2.80
C PRO A 71 -19.71 -14.39 -1.85
N GLU A 72 -18.65 -15.15 -1.59
CA GLU A 72 -17.52 -14.68 -0.79
C GLU A 72 -16.81 -13.51 -1.48
N ILE A 73 -16.80 -12.35 -0.80
CA ILE A 73 -16.10 -11.16 -1.26
C ILE A 73 -14.70 -11.14 -0.67
N LEU A 74 -13.70 -11.24 -1.54
CA LEU A 74 -12.30 -11.12 -1.15
C LEU A 74 -12.01 -9.67 -0.75
N ASN A 75 -11.43 -9.50 0.43
CA ASN A 75 -11.09 -8.19 0.99
C ASN A 75 -9.59 -7.91 1.04
N ASN A 76 -8.78 -8.73 0.36
CA ASN A 76 -7.35 -8.58 0.22
C ASN A 76 -6.96 -8.52 -1.26
N MET A 77 -6.20 -7.49 -1.66
CA MET A 77 -5.81 -7.22 -3.04
C MET A 77 -4.99 -8.35 -3.68
N GLU A 78 -4.10 -8.97 -2.91
CA GLU A 78 -3.25 -10.06 -3.41
C GLU A 78 -4.10 -11.31 -3.65
N GLN A 79 -5.03 -11.61 -2.76
CA GLN A 79 -5.98 -12.71 -2.98
C GLN A 79 -6.89 -12.45 -4.19
N ILE A 80 -7.37 -11.21 -4.37
CA ILE A 80 -8.14 -10.84 -5.55
C ILE A 80 -7.34 -11.15 -6.82
N LYS A 81 -6.05 -10.80 -6.87
CA LYS A 81 -5.23 -11.02 -8.07
C LYS A 81 -4.85 -12.49 -8.30
N TYR A 82 -4.47 -13.20 -7.24
CA TYR A 82 -3.70 -14.44 -7.39
C TYR A 82 -4.42 -15.70 -6.93
N LEU A 83 -5.43 -15.60 -6.06
CA LEU A 83 -6.10 -16.77 -5.51
C LEU A 83 -7.20 -17.31 -6.44
N VAL A 84 -7.12 -18.55 -6.85
CA VAL A 84 -8.19 -19.24 -7.58
C VAL A 84 -8.54 -20.55 -6.88
N TRP A 85 -9.82 -20.78 -6.62
CA TRP A 85 -10.31 -22.06 -6.11
C TRP A 85 -10.79 -22.92 -7.28
N PHE A 86 -10.47 -24.21 -7.23
CA PHE A 86 -10.88 -25.19 -8.23
C PHE A 86 -11.48 -26.43 -7.56
N ASP A 87 -12.59 -26.92 -8.11
CA ASP A 87 -13.20 -28.18 -7.69
C ASP A 87 -12.57 -29.35 -8.47
N GLN A 88 -11.87 -30.24 -7.77
CA GLN A 88 -11.18 -31.37 -8.40
C GLN A 88 -12.16 -32.45 -8.92
N CYS A 89 -13.45 -32.38 -8.61
CA CYS A 89 -14.42 -33.46 -8.82
C CYS A 89 -15.43 -33.26 -9.97
N GLU A 90 -15.37 -32.18 -10.75
CA GLU A 90 -16.31 -31.95 -11.88
C GLU A 90 -16.33 -33.08 -12.94
N LEU A 91 -15.38 -34.02 -12.92
CA LEU A 91 -15.32 -35.15 -13.86
C LEU A 91 -16.06 -36.42 -13.39
N GLN A 92 -16.51 -36.50 -12.14
CA GLN A 92 -17.23 -37.67 -11.61
C GLN A 92 -18.41 -37.18 -10.77
N GLN A 93 -19.65 -37.54 -11.13
CA GLN A 93 -20.92 -37.08 -10.53
C GLN A 93 -21.13 -37.43 -9.03
N ASN A 94 -20.07 -37.61 -8.26
CA ASN A 94 -20.10 -37.91 -6.84
C ASN A 94 -20.25 -36.63 -6.00
N LYS A 95 -21.12 -36.69 -5.00
CA LYS A 95 -21.49 -35.60 -4.06
C LYS A 95 -20.38 -35.09 -3.13
N ASN A 96 -19.15 -35.59 -3.30
CA ASN A 96 -18.01 -35.25 -2.44
C ASN A 96 -16.94 -34.57 -3.28
N SER A 97 -17.00 -33.24 -3.37
CA SER A 97 -15.95 -32.48 -4.04
C SER A 97 -14.80 -32.13 -3.11
N LYS A 98 -13.59 -32.17 -3.68
CA LYS A 98 -12.37 -31.69 -3.04
C LYS A 98 -11.97 -30.37 -3.68
N LEU A 99 -11.95 -29.32 -2.86
CA LEU A 99 -11.47 -28.01 -3.30
C LEU A 99 -9.95 -27.93 -3.21
N VAL A 100 -9.33 -27.33 -4.22
CA VAL A 100 -7.90 -27.04 -4.28
C VAL A 100 -7.72 -25.55 -4.54
N ALA A 101 -6.80 -24.91 -3.82
CA ALA A 101 -6.43 -23.53 -4.06
C ALA A 101 -5.21 -23.45 -4.98
N PHE A 102 -5.26 -22.50 -5.91
CA PHE A 102 -4.13 -22.06 -6.72
C PHE A 102 -3.75 -20.65 -6.28
N TRP A 103 -2.46 -20.36 -6.27
CA TRP A 103 -1.90 -19.05 -6.04
C TRP A 103 -0.97 -18.69 -7.18
N ASN A 104 -1.30 -17.65 -7.93
CA ASN A 104 -0.52 -17.20 -9.10
C ASN A 104 -0.26 -18.35 -10.11
N GLY A 105 -1.27 -19.20 -10.32
CA GLY A 105 -1.21 -20.36 -11.22
C GLY A 105 -0.58 -21.62 -10.61
N GLU A 106 -0.02 -21.56 -9.40
CA GLU A 106 0.59 -22.71 -8.74
C GLU A 106 -0.35 -23.34 -7.71
N ILE A 107 -0.41 -24.68 -7.65
CA ILE A 107 -1.23 -25.40 -6.66
C ILE A 107 -0.66 -25.18 -5.26
N ILE A 108 -1.46 -24.65 -4.33
CA ILE A 108 -1.08 -24.57 -2.92
C ILE A 108 -1.27 -25.94 -2.28
N GLN A 109 -0.17 -26.63 -2.01
CA GLN A 109 -0.22 -28.01 -1.54
C GLN A 109 -1.02 -28.16 -0.23
N LYS A 110 -1.93 -29.15 -0.24
CA LYS A 110 -2.76 -29.58 0.88
C LYS A 110 -3.78 -28.53 1.36
N VAL A 111 -3.98 -27.42 0.64
CA VAL A 111 -5.02 -26.42 0.96
C VAL A 111 -6.36 -26.86 0.41
N GLY A 112 -7.42 -26.62 1.18
CA GLY A 112 -8.78 -27.03 0.92
C GLY A 112 -9.27 -28.12 1.86
N GLY A 113 -10.37 -28.77 1.46
CA GLY A 113 -11.04 -29.81 2.22
C GLY A 113 -12.20 -30.39 1.44
N TYR A 114 -13.04 -31.17 2.13
CA TYR A 114 -14.18 -31.86 1.52
C TYR A 114 -15.47 -31.06 1.72
N ARG A 115 -16.23 -30.88 0.63
CA ARG A 115 -17.62 -30.47 0.71
C ARG A 115 -18.54 -31.69 0.69
N GLN A 116 -19.55 -31.70 1.55
CA GLN A 116 -20.65 -32.64 1.52
C GLN A 116 -21.95 -31.85 1.40
N ASN A 117 -22.71 -32.08 0.33
CA ASN A 117 -23.92 -31.30 0.02
C ASN A 117 -23.67 -29.78 -0.03
N GLY A 118 -22.55 -29.37 -0.63
CA GLY A 118 -22.15 -27.96 -0.73
C GLY A 118 -21.57 -27.35 0.55
N GLN A 119 -21.58 -28.06 1.68
CA GLN A 119 -21.06 -27.55 2.95
C GLN A 119 -19.69 -28.11 3.28
N LYS A 120 -18.79 -27.28 3.81
CA LYS A 120 -17.49 -27.67 4.35
C LYS A 120 -17.68 -28.67 5.50
N GLN A 121 -17.00 -29.81 5.42
CA GLN A 121 -16.99 -30.87 6.43
C GLN A 121 -15.57 -31.41 6.68
N GLY A 122 -15.32 -31.91 7.87
CA GLY A 122 -14.11 -32.66 8.20
C GLY A 122 -12.87 -31.77 8.36
N LEU A 123 -11.68 -32.31 8.07
CA LEU A 123 -10.42 -31.58 8.20
C LEU A 123 -10.22 -30.60 7.04
N TRP A 124 -9.85 -29.37 7.37
CA TRP A 124 -9.56 -28.31 6.41
C TRP A 124 -8.21 -27.66 6.70
N LYS A 125 -7.55 -27.24 5.62
CA LYS A 125 -6.43 -26.30 5.65
C LYS A 125 -6.82 -25.09 4.82
N GLU A 126 -7.05 -23.96 5.47
CA GLU A 126 -7.46 -22.71 4.83
C GLU A 126 -6.31 -21.72 4.79
N ILE A 127 -6.30 -20.84 3.79
CA ILE A 127 -5.47 -19.63 3.83
C ILE A 127 -6.10 -18.62 4.81
N ILE A 128 -5.29 -17.85 5.53
CA ILE A 128 -5.83 -16.76 6.37
C ILE A 128 -6.35 -15.60 5.50
N GLN A 129 -7.17 -14.73 6.09
CA GLN A 129 -7.69 -13.52 5.43
C GLN A 129 -6.59 -12.63 4.84
N TYR A 130 -5.42 -12.58 5.48
CA TYR A 130 -4.28 -11.76 5.06
C TYR A 130 -3.21 -12.58 4.34
N TYR A 131 -3.59 -13.66 3.65
CA TYR A 131 -2.63 -14.47 2.89
C TYR A 131 -2.07 -13.70 1.69
N TRP A 132 -0.75 -13.71 1.55
CA TRP A 132 0.02 -13.17 0.43
C TRP A 132 1.38 -13.88 0.37
N ASP A 133 2.18 -13.58 -0.66
CA ASP A 133 3.45 -14.27 -0.97
C ASP A 133 4.41 -14.41 0.21
N LYS A 134 4.46 -13.42 1.11
CA LYS A 134 5.38 -13.42 2.26
C LYS A 134 4.78 -13.94 3.56
N ALA A 135 3.45 -13.91 3.72
CA ALA A 135 2.81 -14.44 4.94
C ALA A 135 2.69 -15.96 4.89
N GLN A 136 2.13 -16.52 3.82
CA GLN A 136 1.92 -17.96 3.64
C GLN A 136 1.41 -18.73 4.88
N VAL A 137 0.48 -18.12 5.64
CA VAL A 137 -0.08 -18.73 6.85
C VAL A 137 -1.38 -19.47 6.53
N PHE A 138 -1.53 -20.64 7.15
CA PHE A 138 -2.73 -21.45 7.04
C PHE A 138 -3.43 -21.62 8.39
N GLU A 139 -4.75 -21.76 8.36
CA GLU A 139 -5.52 -22.27 9.48
C GLU A 139 -5.86 -23.74 9.24
N VAL A 140 -5.58 -24.60 10.22
CA VAL A 140 -5.88 -26.04 10.14
C VAL A 140 -6.77 -26.48 11.28
N GLY A 141 -7.92 -27.06 10.97
CA GLY A 141 -8.87 -27.56 11.95
C GLY A 141 -10.03 -28.33 11.32
N GLN A 142 -11.12 -28.46 12.07
CA GLN A 142 -12.31 -29.21 11.63
C GLN A 142 -13.48 -28.28 11.33
N TYR A 143 -14.19 -28.58 10.24
CA TYR A 143 -15.48 -28.01 9.89
C TYR A 143 -16.62 -28.99 10.15
N TYR A 144 -17.77 -28.44 10.54
CA TYR A 144 -19.05 -29.12 10.54
C TYR A 144 -20.12 -28.14 10.05
N ASN A 145 -20.80 -28.48 8.95
CA ASN A 145 -21.85 -27.65 8.33
C ASN A 145 -21.42 -26.17 8.14
N ASN A 146 -20.27 -25.94 7.48
CA ASN A 146 -19.68 -24.60 7.27
C ASN A 146 -19.23 -23.86 8.54
N GLN A 147 -19.24 -24.48 9.72
CA GLN A 147 -18.74 -23.88 10.96
C GLN A 147 -17.42 -24.49 11.40
N LYS A 148 -16.45 -23.65 11.80
CA LYS A 148 -15.20 -24.08 12.43
C LYS A 148 -15.50 -24.63 13.82
N ILE A 149 -15.06 -25.84 14.13
CA ILE A 149 -15.28 -26.47 15.44
C ILE A 149 -13.99 -27.02 16.04
N TYR A 150 -13.96 -27.18 17.36
CA TYR A 150 -12.84 -27.74 18.11
C TYR A 150 -11.53 -26.98 17.88
N LYS A 151 -10.39 -27.68 17.88
CA LYS A 151 -9.07 -27.08 17.83
C LYS A 151 -8.72 -26.63 16.41
N TRP A 152 -8.30 -25.38 16.29
CA TRP A 152 -7.76 -24.78 15.08
C TRP A 152 -6.36 -24.24 15.36
N ASN A 153 -5.43 -24.46 14.43
CA ASN A 153 -4.03 -24.04 14.57
C ASN A 153 -3.61 -23.16 13.40
N TYR A 154 -2.89 -22.09 13.70
CA TYR A 154 -2.14 -21.34 12.68
C TYR A 154 -0.85 -22.10 12.35
N ILE A 155 -0.64 -22.39 11.07
CA ILE A 155 0.52 -23.11 10.55
C ILE A 155 1.30 -22.18 9.61
N TYR A 156 2.57 -21.97 9.90
CA TYR A 156 3.51 -21.23 9.05
C TYR A 156 4.81 -22.03 8.93
N LYS A 157 5.34 -22.21 7.71
CA LYS A 157 6.51 -23.07 7.44
C LYS A 157 6.42 -24.44 8.14
N ASN A 158 5.25 -25.08 8.10
CA ASN A 158 4.93 -26.35 8.77
C ASN A 158 5.00 -26.35 10.31
N ASN A 159 5.18 -25.19 10.94
CA ASN A 159 5.21 -25.05 12.39
C ASN A 159 3.91 -24.42 12.89
N LYS A 160 3.43 -24.89 14.05
CA LYS A 160 2.31 -24.26 14.74
C LYS A 160 2.78 -22.95 15.37
N ILE A 161 2.19 -21.84 14.95
CA ILE A 161 2.50 -20.49 15.45
C ILE A 161 1.37 -19.87 16.29
N GLY A 162 0.20 -20.51 16.36
CA GLY A 162 -0.92 -20.03 17.16
C GLY A 162 -2.20 -20.85 17.02
N GLY A 163 -3.34 -20.24 17.37
CA GLY A 163 -4.68 -20.80 17.28
C GLY A 163 -5.31 -21.07 18.65
N GLY A 164 -6.44 -21.78 18.67
CA GLY A 164 -7.19 -22.10 19.89
C GLY A 164 -8.37 -23.03 19.61
N GLN A 165 -9.49 -22.85 20.31
CA GLN A 165 -10.69 -23.68 20.17
C GLN A 165 -11.92 -22.90 19.71
N TYR A 166 -12.69 -23.47 18.79
CA TYR A 166 -14.02 -23.02 18.45
C TYR A 166 -15.08 -23.87 19.16
N ASN A 167 -16.16 -23.24 19.60
CA ASN A 167 -17.34 -23.92 20.10
C ASN A 167 -18.18 -24.53 18.95
N LEU A 168 -19.28 -25.19 19.28
CA LEU A 168 -20.18 -25.82 18.30
C LEU A 168 -20.98 -24.81 17.46
N GLN A 169 -20.88 -23.52 17.76
CA GLN A 169 -21.52 -22.43 17.02
C GLN A 169 -20.53 -21.70 16.09
N GLY A 170 -19.29 -22.17 15.98
CA GLY A 170 -18.28 -21.50 15.16
C GLY A 170 -17.63 -20.27 15.80
N GLN A 171 -17.76 -20.08 17.12
CA GLN A 171 -17.18 -18.94 17.84
C GLN A 171 -15.91 -19.37 18.58
N LYS A 172 -14.88 -18.51 18.57
CA LYS A 172 -13.66 -18.73 19.36
C LYS A 172 -14.00 -18.83 20.85
N CYS A 173 -13.34 -19.71 21.59
CA CYS A 173 -13.53 -19.87 23.03
C CYS A 173 -12.25 -20.39 23.72
N GLY A 174 -12.13 -20.11 25.01
CA GLY A 174 -10.97 -20.51 25.82
C GLY A 174 -9.69 -19.80 25.39
N LYS A 175 -8.54 -20.41 25.72
CA LYS A 175 -7.22 -19.85 25.43
C LYS A 175 -6.97 -19.78 23.93
N TRP A 176 -6.44 -18.65 23.48
CA TRP A 176 -6.19 -18.38 22.07
C TRP A 176 -4.88 -17.61 21.86
N ILE A 177 -4.24 -17.88 20.73
CA ILE A 177 -3.09 -17.14 20.19
C ILE A 177 -3.51 -16.61 18.83
N ASP A 178 -3.91 -15.35 18.76
CA ASP A 178 -4.26 -14.65 17.51
C ASP A 178 -2.99 -14.20 16.80
N LEU A 179 -3.05 -14.11 15.47
CA LEU A 179 -2.04 -13.45 14.67
C LEU A 179 -2.45 -12.00 14.40
N ASP A 180 -1.46 -11.12 14.30
CA ASP A 180 -1.68 -9.77 13.79
C ASP A 180 -2.08 -9.77 12.31
N GLU A 181 -2.89 -8.79 11.92
CA GLU A 181 -3.35 -8.65 10.53
C GLU A 181 -2.18 -8.43 9.56
N GLY A 182 -1.12 -7.76 10.03
CA GLY A 182 0.12 -7.54 9.29
C GLY A 182 1.14 -8.67 9.41
N PHE A 183 0.75 -9.88 9.85
CA PHE A 183 1.66 -11.01 9.97
C PHE A 183 2.40 -11.26 8.65
N CYS A 184 3.73 -11.25 8.70
CA CYS A 184 4.56 -11.50 7.55
C CYS A 184 5.78 -12.31 7.99
N GLY A 185 6.15 -13.32 7.22
CA GLY A 185 7.17 -14.30 7.57
C GLY A 185 8.53 -14.07 6.92
N SER A 186 8.73 -12.91 6.30
CA SER A 186 10.03 -12.46 5.79
C SER A 186 11.02 -12.16 6.92
N GLU A 187 12.32 -12.10 6.59
CA GLU A 187 13.40 -11.75 7.54
C GLU A 187 13.25 -10.34 8.12
N VAL A 188 12.46 -9.48 7.46
CA VAL A 188 12.29 -8.07 7.83
C VAL A 188 10.98 -7.78 8.58
N SER A 189 10.17 -8.79 8.90
CA SER A 189 8.75 -8.56 9.21
C SER A 189 8.26 -8.87 10.64
N LYS A 190 7.01 -8.43 10.88
CA LYS A 190 6.23 -8.52 12.12
C LYS A 190 5.85 -9.97 12.45
N LEU A 191 6.43 -10.56 13.49
CA LEU A 191 5.86 -11.74 14.15
C LEU A 191 5.18 -11.30 15.44
N ILE A 192 3.96 -10.79 15.32
CA ILE A 192 3.13 -10.38 16.46
C ILE A 192 2.04 -11.43 16.68
N THR A 193 1.89 -11.84 17.93
CA THR A 193 0.76 -12.66 18.37
C THR A 193 0.08 -12.02 19.57
N TYR A 194 -1.22 -12.29 19.72
CA TYR A 194 -2.01 -11.85 20.86
C TYR A 194 -2.49 -13.06 21.64
N ASN A 195 -2.03 -13.20 22.88
CA ASN A 195 -2.32 -14.34 23.73
C ASN A 195 -3.37 -13.95 24.77
N GLY A 196 -4.50 -14.65 24.81
CA GLY A 196 -5.51 -14.39 25.83
C GLY A 196 -6.62 -15.41 25.82
N GLU A 197 -7.79 -15.01 26.29
CA GLU A 197 -8.96 -15.89 26.40
C GLU A 197 -10.20 -15.27 25.76
N TYR A 198 -10.98 -16.13 25.11
CA TYR A 198 -12.32 -15.84 24.63
C TYR A 198 -13.37 -16.48 25.52
N ASN A 199 -14.46 -15.76 25.82
CA ASN A 199 -15.61 -16.35 26.48
C ASN A 199 -16.43 -17.24 25.52
N LYS A 200 -17.50 -17.87 26.02
CA LYS A 200 -18.35 -18.78 25.23
C LYS A 200 -19.09 -18.11 24.05
N LYS A 201 -19.12 -16.78 23.98
CA LYS A 201 -19.76 -16.00 22.92
C LYS A 201 -18.76 -15.49 21.87
N GLY A 202 -17.47 -15.84 21.97
CA GLY A 202 -16.45 -15.31 21.05
C GLY A 202 -15.94 -13.92 21.40
N ILE A 203 -16.13 -13.45 22.64
CA ILE A 203 -15.68 -12.13 23.09
C ILE A 203 -14.36 -12.27 23.85
N LYS A 204 -13.39 -11.40 23.58
CA LYS A 204 -12.11 -11.34 24.30
C LYS A 204 -12.35 -10.94 25.76
N ILE A 205 -11.74 -11.65 26.70
CA ILE A 205 -11.87 -11.39 28.14
C ILE A 205 -10.52 -11.52 28.85
N GLY A 206 -10.40 -10.90 30.02
CA GLY A 206 -9.23 -11.10 30.88
C GLY A 206 -7.95 -10.49 30.31
N ILE A 207 -6.81 -11.01 30.76
CA ILE A 207 -5.49 -10.48 30.35
C ILE A 207 -5.18 -10.96 28.93
N TRP A 208 -4.76 -10.01 28.10
CA TRP A 208 -4.27 -10.27 26.76
C TRP A 208 -2.86 -9.74 26.60
N ASP A 209 -1.90 -10.63 26.36
CA ASP A 209 -0.49 -10.30 26.18
C ASP A 209 -0.19 -10.12 24.69
N ILE A 210 0.58 -9.09 24.37
CA ILE A 210 1.10 -8.86 23.01
C ILE A 210 2.52 -9.38 22.98
N MET A 211 2.74 -10.42 22.18
CA MET A 211 4.03 -11.07 22.04
C MET A 211 4.65 -10.70 20.69
N PHE A 212 5.91 -10.33 20.72
CA PHE A 212 6.67 -9.98 19.52
C PHE A 212 7.99 -10.74 19.48
N LYS A 213 8.42 -11.06 18.27
CA LYS A 213 9.67 -11.74 18.00
C LYS A 213 10.28 -11.13 16.74
N VAL A 214 11.57 -10.78 16.81
CA VAL A 214 12.28 -10.06 15.75
C VAL A 214 12.64 -11.00 14.60
N GLU A 215 13.22 -12.16 14.94
CA GLU A 215 13.67 -13.16 13.98
C GLU A 215 13.00 -14.49 14.27
N TYR A 216 12.76 -15.31 13.25
CA TYR A 216 12.05 -16.60 13.39
C TYR A 216 12.70 -17.60 14.37
N GLU A 217 13.96 -17.43 14.76
CA GLU A 217 14.66 -18.34 15.67
C GLU A 217 14.66 -17.89 17.15
N GLN A 218 14.34 -16.63 17.44
CA GLN A 218 14.37 -16.08 18.80
C GLN A 218 13.17 -16.51 19.67
N ASP A 219 13.13 -16.19 20.96
CA ASP A 219 11.90 -16.40 21.75
C ASP A 219 10.95 -15.20 21.61
N PHE A 220 9.65 -15.46 21.75
CA PHE A 220 8.65 -14.40 21.85
C PHE A 220 8.87 -13.60 23.14
N LYS A 221 8.90 -12.27 23.01
CA LYS A 221 8.97 -11.34 24.13
C LYS A 221 7.63 -10.64 24.29
N GLN A 222 7.15 -10.53 25.51
CA GLN A 222 5.98 -9.72 25.80
C GLN A 222 6.36 -8.24 25.67
N ILE A 223 5.71 -7.52 24.76
CA ILE A 223 5.95 -6.09 24.52
C ILE A 223 4.76 -5.21 24.89
N GLY A 224 3.60 -5.81 25.16
CA GLY A 224 2.41 -5.07 25.53
C GLY A 224 1.25 -5.95 25.96
N GLY A 225 0.05 -5.39 25.90
CA GLY A 225 -1.18 -6.04 26.37
C GLY A 225 -1.94 -5.23 27.41
N GLY A 226 -3.00 -5.84 27.95
CA GLY A 226 -3.81 -5.27 29.02
C GLY A 226 -5.03 -6.14 29.36
N LEU A 227 -6.04 -5.55 29.99
CA LEU A 227 -7.22 -6.25 30.48
C LEU A 227 -8.47 -5.95 29.64
N TYR A 228 -9.16 -6.99 29.17
CA TYR A 228 -10.50 -6.88 28.59
C TYR A 228 -11.58 -7.14 29.65
N ASP A 229 -12.68 -6.39 29.59
CA ASP A 229 -13.83 -6.64 30.44
C ASP A 229 -14.55 -7.95 30.06
N HIS A 230 -15.22 -8.58 31.02
CA HIS A 230 -15.84 -9.90 30.83
C HIS A 230 -17.18 -9.88 30.09
N LYS A 231 -17.81 -8.70 29.93
CA LYS A 231 -19.18 -8.53 29.44
C LYS A 231 -19.19 -8.18 27.95
N GLU A 232 -18.43 -7.17 27.55
CA GLU A 232 -18.45 -6.55 26.21
C GLU A 232 -17.13 -6.74 25.45
N GLY A 233 -16.05 -7.11 26.14
CA GLY A 233 -14.74 -7.29 25.52
C GLY A 233 -14.10 -5.97 25.10
N LEU A 234 -14.38 -4.91 25.87
CA LEU A 234 -13.74 -3.62 25.80
C LEU A 234 -12.44 -3.64 26.60
N LYS A 235 -11.44 -2.90 26.12
CA LYS A 235 -10.19 -2.69 26.86
C LYS A 235 -10.47 -1.83 28.09
N ILE A 236 -9.92 -2.19 29.24
CA ILE A 236 -10.10 -1.46 30.50
C ILE A 236 -8.79 -1.36 31.28
N GLY A 237 -8.63 -0.29 32.05
CA GLY A 237 -7.45 -0.07 32.89
C GLY A 237 -6.17 0.15 32.09
N ARG A 238 -5.04 -0.23 32.68
CA ARG A 238 -3.72 -0.04 32.07
C ARG A 238 -3.55 -0.89 30.82
N TRP A 239 -3.03 -0.28 29.78
CA TRP A 239 -2.86 -0.91 28.48
C TRP A 239 -1.58 -0.46 27.79
N VAL A 240 -1.01 -1.37 27.01
CA VAL A 240 0.06 -1.11 26.05
C VAL A 240 -0.40 -1.48 24.65
N ASP A 241 -0.67 -0.47 23.83
CA ASP A 241 -1.06 -0.62 22.42
C ASP A 241 0.17 -0.65 21.52
N LEU A 242 0.06 -1.40 20.42
CA LEU A 242 0.97 -1.25 19.30
C LEU A 242 0.53 -0.08 18.41
N TRP A 243 1.51 0.57 17.79
CA TRP A 243 1.24 1.45 16.66
C TRP A 243 0.78 0.65 15.44
N GLU A 244 -0.11 1.22 14.63
CA GLU A 244 -0.61 0.60 13.40
C GLU A 244 0.55 0.24 12.44
N GLY A 245 1.54 1.13 12.36
CA GLY A 245 2.79 0.90 11.62
C GLY A 245 3.85 0.06 12.37
N PHE A 246 3.54 -0.59 13.49
CA PHE A 246 4.54 -1.32 14.28
C PHE A 246 5.25 -2.39 13.45
N TRP A 247 6.57 -2.32 13.28
CA TRP A 247 7.37 -3.36 12.61
C TRP A 247 8.78 -3.43 13.17
N SER A 248 9.59 -4.36 12.67
CA SER A 248 10.98 -4.58 13.11
C SER A 248 11.79 -3.28 13.15
N MET A 249 11.59 -2.40 12.16
CA MET A 249 12.28 -1.10 12.01
C MET A 249 11.53 0.10 12.63
N ALA A 250 10.31 -0.09 13.13
CA ALA A 250 9.58 0.93 13.90
C ALA A 250 8.74 0.29 15.01
N GLN A 251 9.42 -0.09 16.10
CA GLN A 251 8.76 -0.69 17.26
C GLN A 251 8.21 0.41 18.17
N ILE A 252 6.97 0.83 17.91
CA ILE A 252 6.31 1.91 18.64
C ILE A 252 5.15 1.37 19.46
N ILE A 253 5.17 1.66 20.76
CA ILE A 253 4.08 1.29 21.68
C ILE A 253 3.52 2.54 22.37
N TYR A 254 2.24 2.49 22.69
CA TYR A 254 1.54 3.51 23.47
C TYR A 254 1.15 2.94 24.82
N LYS A 255 1.52 3.59 25.93
CA LYS A 255 1.14 3.18 27.28
C LYS A 255 0.18 4.19 27.88
N GLY A 256 -0.94 3.72 28.43
CA GLY A 256 -1.89 4.58 29.12
C GLY A 256 -3.02 3.77 29.72
N GLU A 257 -4.18 4.40 29.90
CA GLU A 257 -5.34 3.78 30.52
C GLU A 257 -6.61 3.92 29.67
N TYR A 258 -7.42 2.88 29.69
CA TYR A 258 -8.79 2.88 29.18
C TYR A 258 -9.78 2.95 30.34
N ASN A 259 -10.86 3.71 30.17
CA ASN A 259 -11.99 3.70 31.11
C ASN A 259 -12.89 2.47 30.91
N VAL A 260 -13.92 2.34 31.75
CA VAL A 260 -14.87 1.20 31.72
C VAL A 260 -15.69 1.09 30.43
N ASN A 261 -15.69 2.12 29.59
CA ASN A 261 -16.40 2.15 28.31
C ASN A 261 -15.46 1.88 27.12
N GLY A 262 -14.22 1.45 27.36
CA GLY A 262 -13.26 1.18 26.27
C GLY A 262 -12.65 2.43 25.64
N VAL A 263 -12.75 3.59 26.30
CA VAL A 263 -12.24 4.88 25.79
C VAL A 263 -10.90 5.21 26.44
N LYS A 264 -9.91 5.69 25.65
CA LYS A 264 -8.61 6.14 26.17
C LYS A 264 -8.79 7.38 27.05
N VAL A 265 -8.18 7.39 28.23
CA VAL A 265 -8.28 8.50 29.19
C VAL A 265 -6.92 8.84 29.79
N GLY A 266 -6.78 10.07 30.30
CA GLY A 266 -5.60 10.49 31.05
C GLY A 266 -4.31 10.51 30.22
N ARG A 267 -3.16 10.36 30.88
CA ARG A 267 -1.84 10.42 30.25
C ARG A 267 -1.58 9.17 29.40
N TRP A 268 -1.17 9.40 28.16
CA TRP A 268 -0.69 8.36 27.25
C TRP A 268 0.70 8.71 26.75
N ASP A 269 1.65 7.81 26.98
CA ASP A 269 3.05 7.97 26.62
C ASP A 269 3.41 7.11 25.41
N ILE A 270 4.22 7.68 24.51
CA ILE A 270 4.69 7.01 23.30
C ILE A 270 6.12 6.55 23.53
N PHE A 271 6.37 5.27 23.34
CA PHE A 271 7.70 4.70 23.43
C PHE A 271 8.13 4.11 22.09
N PHE A 272 9.41 4.23 21.79
CA PHE A 272 10.05 3.70 20.60
C PHE A 272 11.28 2.88 20.99
N CYS A 273 11.45 1.73 20.34
CA CYS A 273 12.64 0.89 20.45
C CYS A 273 13.29 0.77 19.07
N ILE A 274 14.61 0.98 19.02
CA ILE A 274 15.40 0.69 17.82
C ILE A 274 15.65 -0.83 17.80
N PHE A 275 15.73 -1.43 16.62
CA PHE A 275 15.86 -2.88 16.41
C PHE A 275 16.96 -3.54 17.28
N ASP A 276 18.13 -2.89 17.42
CA ASP A 276 19.25 -3.39 18.23
C ASP A 276 19.20 -2.98 19.71
N GLU A 277 18.30 -2.07 20.07
CA GLU A 277 18.12 -1.65 21.45
C GLU A 277 17.18 -2.62 22.19
N LYS A 278 17.48 -2.91 23.45
CA LYS A 278 16.62 -3.76 24.30
C LYS A 278 15.54 -2.97 25.04
N GLU A 279 15.64 -1.64 25.04
CA GLU A 279 14.86 -0.77 25.91
C GLU A 279 14.03 0.24 25.10
N PHE A 280 12.74 0.29 25.43
CA PHE A 280 11.81 1.29 24.92
C PHE A 280 12.09 2.66 25.55
N LYS A 281 12.37 3.65 24.70
CA LYS A 281 12.58 5.05 25.13
C LYS A 281 11.33 5.87 24.87
N GLN A 282 10.92 6.66 25.85
CA GLN A 282 9.80 7.58 25.68
C GLN A 282 10.18 8.68 24.68
N ILE A 283 9.37 8.85 23.64
CA ILE A 283 9.59 9.85 22.57
C ILE A 283 8.45 10.85 22.43
N GLY A 284 7.33 10.65 23.14
CA GLY A 284 6.18 11.53 23.03
C GLY A 284 5.03 11.15 23.93
N GLY A 285 3.82 11.59 23.56
CA GLY A 285 2.60 11.40 24.30
C GLY A 285 1.87 12.69 24.63
N GLY A 286 0.76 12.56 25.35
CA GLY A 286 -0.09 13.66 25.79
C GLY A 286 -1.23 13.15 26.67
N SER A 287 -2.33 13.89 26.79
CA SER A 287 -3.48 13.48 27.61
C SER A 287 -4.77 13.41 26.82
N TYR A 288 -5.59 12.40 27.11
CA TYR A 288 -6.95 12.28 26.60
C TYR A 288 -7.95 12.79 27.64
N ASP A 289 -9.07 13.36 27.19
CA ASP A 289 -10.18 13.69 28.05
C ASP A 289 -10.86 12.42 28.59
N ASN A 290 -11.50 12.53 29.76
CA ASN A 290 -12.05 11.37 30.47
C ASN A 290 -13.41 10.88 29.92
N GLN A 291 -14.05 11.63 29.01
CA GLN A 291 -15.41 11.37 28.53
C GLN A 291 -15.42 10.76 27.12
N GLN A 292 -14.72 11.39 26.17
CA GLN A 292 -14.79 11.06 24.74
C GLN A 292 -13.49 10.46 24.20
N GLY A 293 -12.38 10.56 24.93
CA GLY A 293 -11.08 10.09 24.48
C GLY A 293 -10.51 10.94 23.36
N LEU A 294 -10.82 12.24 23.37
CA LEU A 294 -10.19 13.27 22.55
C LEU A 294 -8.86 13.68 23.18
N LYS A 295 -7.86 13.91 22.33
CA LYS A 295 -6.58 14.48 22.77
C LYS A 295 -6.79 15.90 23.27
N ILE A 296 -6.15 16.27 24.38
CA ILE A 296 -6.22 17.59 25.00
C ILE A 296 -4.85 18.05 25.48
N GLY A 297 -4.66 19.38 25.52
CA GLY A 297 -3.44 20.00 26.01
C GLY A 297 -2.22 19.67 25.16
N ARG A 298 -1.03 19.74 25.77
CA ARG A 298 0.23 19.52 25.06
C ARG A 298 0.38 18.06 24.62
N TRP A 299 0.76 17.89 23.36
CA TRP A 299 0.88 16.58 22.73
C TRP A 299 2.11 16.51 21.83
N VAL A 300 2.70 15.33 21.76
CA VAL A 300 3.72 14.94 20.79
C VAL A 300 3.16 13.81 19.93
N ASP A 301 2.79 14.14 18.69
CA ASP A 301 2.33 13.19 17.68
C ASP A 301 3.51 12.59 16.92
N LEU A 302 3.31 11.40 16.38
CA LEU A 302 4.25 10.80 15.43
C LEU A 302 3.81 11.07 14.00
N TRP A 303 4.77 11.12 13.09
CA TRP A 303 4.49 11.08 11.66
C TRP A 303 3.93 9.73 11.22
N GLU A 304 3.04 9.73 10.22
CA GLU A 304 2.42 8.49 9.73
C GLU A 304 3.45 7.50 9.16
N SER A 305 4.56 8.03 8.65
CA SER A 305 5.68 7.27 8.11
C SER A 305 6.85 7.27 9.10
N PHE A 306 6.59 7.31 10.42
CA PHE A 306 7.65 7.23 11.42
C PHE A 306 8.39 5.90 11.32
N TRP A 307 9.71 5.95 11.14
CA TRP A 307 10.58 4.77 11.15
C TRP A 307 12.02 5.18 11.48
N ILE A 308 12.92 4.20 11.55
CA ILE A 308 14.32 4.42 11.96
C ILE A 308 15.05 5.50 11.12
N MET A 309 14.72 5.63 9.84
CA MET A 309 15.29 6.63 8.92
C MET A 309 14.44 7.90 8.77
N ALA A 310 13.34 8.04 9.52
CA ALA A 310 12.53 9.26 9.55
C ALA A 310 11.81 9.41 10.89
N LYS A 311 12.59 9.69 11.95
CA LYS A 311 12.07 9.91 13.30
C LYS A 311 11.52 11.33 13.40
N ILE A 312 10.25 11.49 13.02
CA ILE A 312 9.57 12.78 12.95
C ILE A 312 8.44 12.85 13.98
N THR A 313 8.42 13.91 14.78
CA THR A 313 7.31 14.21 15.69
C THR A 313 6.70 15.58 15.42
N TYR A 314 5.43 15.72 15.77
CA TYR A 314 4.72 17.00 15.76
C TYR A 314 4.38 17.40 17.18
N ASN A 315 4.89 18.55 17.62
CA ASN A 315 4.71 19.02 18.98
C ASN A 315 3.76 20.21 18.98
N GLY A 316 2.69 20.17 19.75
CA GLY A 316 1.76 21.28 19.83
C GLY A 316 0.69 21.06 20.89
N GLU A 317 -0.44 21.73 20.73
CA GLU A 317 -1.54 21.69 21.69
C GLU A 317 -2.86 21.34 21.01
N TYR A 318 -3.68 20.57 21.72
CA TYR A 318 -5.07 20.28 21.40
C TYR A 318 -6.02 21.03 22.33
N ASN A 319 -7.12 21.55 21.80
CA ASN A 319 -8.20 22.12 22.59
C ASN A 319 -9.15 21.04 23.15
N MET A 320 -10.15 21.45 23.93
CA MET A 320 -11.15 20.53 24.54
C MET A 320 -12.07 19.83 23.53
N LYS A 321 -12.05 20.22 22.25
CA LYS A 321 -12.77 19.57 21.14
C LYS A 321 -11.88 18.58 20.37
N GLY A 322 -10.65 18.34 20.83
CA GLY A 322 -9.69 17.48 20.12
C GLY A 322 -9.09 18.10 18.86
N LEU A 323 -9.20 19.43 18.69
CA LEU A 323 -8.64 20.14 17.54
C LEU A 323 -7.24 20.66 17.84
N LYS A 324 -6.33 20.57 16.87
CA LYS A 324 -5.00 21.19 16.95
C LYS A 324 -5.14 22.70 16.99
N ILE A 325 -4.46 23.36 17.92
CA ILE A 325 -4.51 24.83 18.06
C ILE A 325 -3.11 25.41 18.21
N GLY A 326 -2.96 26.70 17.87
CA GLY A 326 -1.73 27.45 18.12
C GLY A 326 -0.52 26.89 17.35
N ARG A 327 0.68 27.12 17.88
CA ARG A 327 1.94 26.71 17.24
C ARG A 327 2.12 25.20 17.30
N TRP A 328 2.42 24.61 16.15
CA TRP A 328 2.82 23.22 15.99
C TRP A 328 4.18 23.13 15.34
N ASP A 329 5.12 22.51 16.04
CA ASP A 329 6.51 22.34 15.62
C ASP A 329 6.74 20.95 15.03
N ILE A 330 7.48 20.89 13.92
CA ILE A 330 7.92 19.63 13.32
C ILE A 330 9.35 19.36 13.76
N MET A 331 9.53 18.28 14.50
CA MET A 331 10.80 17.88 15.07
C MET A 331 11.32 16.64 14.35
N TYR A 332 12.61 16.60 14.05
CA TYR A 332 13.25 15.47 13.38
C TYR A 332 14.54 15.09 14.09
N LYS A 333 14.79 13.78 14.21
CA LYS A 333 16.01 13.22 14.78
C LYS A 333 16.66 12.28 13.77
N ALA A 334 17.76 12.71 13.16
CA ALA A 334 18.54 11.85 12.27
C ALA A 334 19.11 10.64 13.03
N GLU A 335 19.49 9.58 12.31
CA GLU A 335 19.96 8.32 12.92
C GLU A 335 21.07 8.52 13.97
N HIS A 336 22.06 9.35 13.65
CA HIS A 336 23.24 9.60 14.50
C HIS A 336 23.09 10.81 15.44
N GLU A 337 21.93 11.46 15.48
CA GLU A 337 21.73 12.63 16.34
C GLU A 337 21.19 12.21 17.71
N MET A 338 21.66 12.85 18.78
CA MET A 338 21.20 12.55 20.14
C MET A 338 19.82 13.15 20.44
N TYR A 339 19.51 14.31 19.85
CA TYR A 339 18.33 15.11 20.14
C TYR A 339 17.53 15.42 18.87
N PHE A 340 16.24 15.71 19.04
CA PHE A 340 15.38 16.19 17.98
C PHE A 340 15.67 17.66 17.65
N LYS A 341 15.60 18.02 16.37
CA LYS A 341 15.78 19.38 15.85
C LYS A 341 14.49 19.88 15.23
N LEU A 342 14.20 21.17 15.43
CA LEU A 342 13.10 21.85 14.74
C LEU A 342 13.43 21.99 13.25
N ILE A 343 12.62 21.40 12.39
CA ILE A 343 12.79 21.45 10.92
C ILE A 343 11.60 22.07 10.19
N GLY A 344 10.49 22.35 10.89
CA GLY A 344 9.33 22.98 10.28
C GLY A 344 8.21 23.25 11.28
N GLY A 345 7.01 23.48 10.77
CA GLY A 345 5.83 23.79 11.57
C GLY A 345 5.14 25.07 11.16
N GLY A 346 4.06 25.38 11.86
CA GLY A 346 3.21 26.55 11.62
C GLY A 346 2.14 26.65 12.70
N SER A 347 1.08 27.41 12.45
CA SER A 347 0.00 27.60 13.43
C SER A 347 -1.33 27.06 12.96
N HIS A 348 -2.15 26.57 13.89
CA HIS A 348 -3.54 26.22 13.66
C HIS A 348 -4.48 27.25 14.30
N ASP A 349 -5.59 27.53 13.63
CA ASP A 349 -6.70 28.32 14.14
C ASP A 349 -7.36 27.64 15.36
N SER A 350 -7.79 28.44 16.34
CA SER A 350 -8.35 27.94 17.59
C SER A 350 -9.76 27.36 17.49
N GLU A 351 -10.54 27.79 16.49
CA GLU A 351 -11.95 27.44 16.34
C GLU A 351 -12.15 26.18 15.50
N GLN A 352 -11.47 26.11 14.35
CA GLN A 352 -11.62 25.04 13.36
C GLN A 352 -10.44 24.07 13.33
N GLY A 353 -9.30 24.43 13.94
CA GLY A 353 -8.08 23.62 13.91
C GLY A 353 -7.42 23.56 12.53
N GLN A 354 -7.70 24.52 11.66
CA GLN A 354 -7.12 24.63 10.32
C GLN A 354 -5.74 25.28 10.37
N LYS A 355 -4.87 24.89 9.44
CA LYS A 355 -3.56 25.54 9.28
C LYS A 355 -3.74 26.99 8.83
N ILE A 356 -3.02 27.92 9.45
CA ILE A 356 -3.05 29.35 9.12
C ILE A 356 -1.64 29.93 9.09
N GLY A 357 -1.45 31.00 8.30
CA GLY A 357 -0.21 31.76 8.23
C GLY A 357 0.95 30.96 7.66
N LYS A 358 2.19 31.31 8.06
CA LYS A 358 3.40 30.68 7.54
C LYS A 358 3.55 29.24 8.03
N TRP A 359 3.85 28.34 7.10
CA TRP A 359 4.05 26.93 7.34
C TRP A 359 5.29 26.40 6.63
N VAL A 360 5.99 25.51 7.31
CA VAL A 360 6.98 24.61 6.71
C VAL A 360 6.47 23.18 6.90
N GLU A 361 6.17 22.50 5.80
CA GLU A 361 5.70 21.12 5.74
C GLU A 361 6.79 20.17 5.27
N LEU A 362 6.57 18.88 5.48
CA LEU A 362 7.47 17.83 5.01
C LEU A 362 6.99 17.29 3.67
N TRP A 363 7.92 16.86 2.83
CA TRP A 363 7.61 16.02 1.70
C TRP A 363 7.16 14.62 2.15
N GLU A 364 6.28 13.98 1.40
CA GLU A 364 5.75 12.64 1.72
C GLU A 364 6.87 11.59 1.79
N GLY A 365 7.90 11.71 0.95
CA GLY A 365 9.08 10.84 0.97
C GLY A 365 10.20 11.31 1.91
N PHE A 366 9.92 12.22 2.86
CA PHE A 366 10.94 12.72 3.78
C PHE A 366 11.63 11.57 4.53
N CYS A 367 12.95 11.48 4.37
CA CYS A 367 13.78 10.53 5.11
C CYS A 367 15.22 11.04 5.20
N ASP A 368 16.09 10.27 5.86
CA ASP A 368 17.52 10.59 5.98
C ASP A 368 18.22 10.80 4.62
N PHE A 369 17.70 10.18 3.55
CA PHE A 369 18.20 10.31 2.17
C PHE A 369 17.48 11.35 1.30
N ALA A 370 16.44 12.01 1.82
CA ALA A 370 15.63 12.97 1.08
C ALA A 370 14.97 13.97 2.02
N LYS A 371 15.76 14.92 2.54
CA LYS A 371 15.30 15.89 3.55
C LYS A 371 14.65 17.11 2.88
N VAL A 372 13.44 16.92 2.37
CA VAL A 372 12.71 17.94 1.61
C VAL A 372 11.59 18.57 2.44
N THR A 373 11.53 19.89 2.45
CA THR A 373 10.44 20.66 3.06
C THR A 373 9.76 21.59 2.06
N TYR A 374 8.49 21.88 2.30
CA TYR A 374 7.70 22.87 1.58
C TYR A 374 7.44 24.08 2.46
N SER A 375 7.81 25.28 2.04
CA SER A 375 7.60 26.50 2.82
C SER A 375 6.64 27.44 2.09
N GLY A 376 5.60 27.92 2.77
CA GLY A 376 4.64 28.86 2.19
C GLY A 376 3.65 29.37 3.22
N GLU A 377 2.48 29.82 2.75
CA GLU A 377 1.45 30.42 3.59
C GLU A 377 0.07 29.80 3.35
N TYR A 378 -0.69 29.71 4.43
CA TYR A 378 -2.10 29.35 4.46
C TYR A 378 -2.96 30.58 4.78
N ASN A 379 -4.12 30.69 4.12
CA ASN A 379 -5.13 31.67 4.50
C ASN A 379 -5.93 31.22 5.74
N MET A 380 -6.87 32.06 6.19
CA MET A 380 -7.73 31.78 7.36
C MET A 380 -8.73 30.62 7.17
N LYS A 381 -8.88 30.11 5.95
CA LYS A 381 -9.73 28.95 5.61
C LYS A 381 -8.91 27.69 5.37
N GLY A 382 -7.64 27.63 5.78
CA GLY A 382 -6.81 26.45 5.59
C GLY A 382 -6.35 26.18 4.16
N ALA A 383 -6.56 27.09 3.21
CA ALA A 383 -6.10 26.93 1.83
C ALA A 383 -4.68 27.52 1.64
N LYS A 384 -3.83 26.81 0.89
CA LYS A 384 -2.50 27.30 0.50
C LYS A 384 -2.65 28.51 -0.42
N ILE A 385 -1.84 29.54 -0.19
CA ILE A 385 -1.82 30.77 -0.99
C ILE A 385 -0.40 31.18 -1.35
N GLY A 386 -0.27 31.93 -2.45
CA GLY A 386 0.97 32.60 -2.83
C GLY A 386 2.08 31.62 -3.18
N ARG A 387 3.32 32.07 -3.03
CA ARG A 387 4.52 31.30 -3.36
C ARG A 387 4.78 30.21 -2.32
N TRP A 388 5.02 29.00 -2.80
CA TRP A 388 5.47 27.85 -2.03
C TRP A 388 6.81 27.36 -2.56
N ASP A 389 7.82 27.40 -1.70
CA ASP A 389 9.19 27.01 -2.01
C ASP A 389 9.47 25.57 -1.59
N ILE A 390 10.20 24.84 -2.43
CA ILE A 390 10.66 23.48 -2.14
C ILE A 390 12.13 23.56 -1.77
N MET A 391 12.44 23.21 -0.52
CA MET A 391 13.79 23.27 0.03
C MET A 391 14.32 21.85 0.25
N HIS A 392 15.53 21.56 -0.20
CA HIS A 392 16.20 20.28 -0.01
C HIS A 392 17.44 20.47 0.88
N CYS A 393 17.52 19.76 2.01
CA CYS A 393 18.67 19.84 2.91
C CYS A 393 19.81 18.92 2.46
N LYS A 394 20.87 19.52 1.94
CA LYS A 394 22.13 18.86 1.59
C LYS A 394 23.22 19.29 2.56
N SER A 395 23.97 18.32 3.11
CA SER A 395 25.13 18.63 3.95
C SER A 395 24.85 19.61 5.11
N LYS A 396 23.62 19.60 5.66
CA LYS A 396 23.08 20.49 6.72
C LYS A 396 22.59 21.87 6.26
N GLU A 397 22.64 22.19 4.97
CA GLU A 397 22.14 23.44 4.41
C GLU A 397 20.94 23.18 3.50
N TYR A 398 19.92 24.05 3.55
CA TYR A 398 18.75 23.95 2.69
C TYR A 398 18.96 24.73 1.40
N GLU A 399 18.88 24.06 0.26
CA GLU A 399 18.88 24.68 -1.07
C GLU A 399 17.45 24.75 -1.65
N LEU A 400 17.13 25.85 -2.33
CA LEU A 400 15.87 25.99 -3.08
C LEU A 400 15.97 25.13 -4.36
N VAL A 401 15.16 24.06 -4.43
CA VAL A 401 15.17 23.13 -5.57
C VAL A 401 13.92 23.23 -6.45
N GLY A 402 12.88 23.92 -5.97
CA GLY A 402 11.67 24.11 -6.75
C GLY A 402 10.63 24.97 -6.07
N GLY A 403 9.38 24.86 -6.55
CA GLY A 403 8.25 25.61 -6.02
C GLY A 403 7.39 26.22 -7.10
N GLY A 404 6.31 26.86 -6.67
CA GLY A 404 5.35 27.54 -7.54
C GLY A 404 4.32 28.30 -6.71
N SER A 405 3.24 28.74 -7.35
CA SER A 405 2.22 29.53 -6.67
C SER A 405 0.90 28.78 -6.54
N PHE A 406 0.22 28.98 -5.41
CA PHE A 406 -1.15 28.53 -5.18
C PHE A 406 -2.12 29.70 -5.21
N GLU A 407 -3.34 29.40 -5.66
CA GLU A 407 -4.50 30.27 -5.57
C GLU A 407 -5.60 29.57 -4.77
N ALA A 408 -6.12 30.25 -3.76
CA ALA A 408 -7.21 29.72 -2.94
C ALA A 408 -8.53 29.72 -3.71
N GLN A 409 -9.33 28.67 -3.50
CA GLN A 409 -10.71 28.56 -3.95
C GLN A 409 -11.67 28.82 -2.78
N GLU A 410 -12.98 28.84 -3.03
CA GLU A 410 -13.98 29.21 -2.01
C GLU A 410 -14.05 28.24 -0.82
N GLU A 411 -13.71 26.96 -1.02
CA GLU A 411 -13.93 25.82 -0.11
C GLU A 411 -12.65 25.13 0.38
N GLU A 412 -11.81 25.82 1.17
CA GLU A 412 -10.59 25.26 1.84
C GLU A 412 -9.56 24.57 0.91
N THR A 413 -9.79 24.64 -0.40
CA THR A 413 -8.96 24.04 -1.42
C THR A 413 -8.11 25.11 -2.10
N SER A 414 -6.96 24.68 -2.60
CA SER A 414 -6.04 25.54 -3.34
C SER A 414 -5.65 24.83 -4.63
N ILE A 415 -5.56 25.58 -5.72
CA ILE A 415 -5.06 25.08 -7.00
C ILE A 415 -3.66 25.61 -7.25
N LYS A 416 -2.82 24.80 -7.90
CA LYS A 416 -1.51 25.23 -8.39
C LYS A 416 -1.73 26.10 -9.63
N ILE A 417 -1.04 27.23 -9.72
CA ILE A 417 -1.12 28.15 -10.86
C ILE A 417 0.28 28.57 -11.33
N GLY A 418 0.39 28.94 -12.60
CA GLY A 418 1.61 29.51 -13.17
C GLY A 418 2.76 28.51 -13.27
N LYS A 419 4.00 29.02 -13.27
CA LYS A 419 5.21 28.18 -13.41
C LYS A 419 5.47 27.38 -12.14
N TRP A 420 5.78 26.10 -12.32
CA TRP A 420 6.07 25.17 -11.25
C TRP A 420 7.34 24.37 -11.53
N VAL A 421 8.10 24.14 -10.46
CA VAL A 421 9.15 23.13 -10.40
C VAL A 421 8.74 22.15 -9.31
N GLU A 422 8.37 20.93 -9.71
CA GLU A 422 7.92 19.85 -8.81
C GLU A 422 9.03 18.83 -8.58
N LEU A 423 8.94 18.06 -7.50
CA LEU A 423 9.80 16.90 -7.32
C LEU A 423 9.21 15.70 -8.04
N TRP A 424 10.07 14.82 -8.54
CA TRP A 424 9.66 13.50 -8.97
C TRP A 424 9.28 12.61 -7.78
N GLU A 425 8.45 11.60 -8.02
CA GLU A 425 7.88 10.76 -6.95
C GLU A 425 8.94 10.00 -6.15
N ASN A 426 10.05 9.61 -6.80
CA ASN A 426 11.18 8.93 -6.18
C ASN A 426 12.37 9.88 -5.95
N PHE A 427 12.10 11.15 -5.66
CA PHE A 427 13.14 12.13 -5.35
C PHE A 427 13.97 11.69 -4.14
N GLN A 428 15.26 11.47 -4.33
CA GLN A 428 16.20 11.11 -3.26
C GLN A 428 17.60 11.58 -3.62
N ASN A 429 18.57 11.51 -2.69
CA ASN A 429 19.97 11.91 -2.92
C ASN A 429 20.61 11.31 -4.19
N TYR A 430 20.14 10.14 -4.65
CA TYR A 430 20.62 9.49 -5.88
C TYR A 430 19.69 9.66 -7.08
N ALA A 431 18.54 10.31 -6.93
CA ALA A 431 17.56 10.54 -8.00
C ALA A 431 16.92 11.92 -7.84
N GLU A 432 17.75 12.96 -7.83
CA GLU A 432 17.30 14.35 -7.67
C GLU A 432 16.70 14.87 -8.97
N ILE A 433 15.45 14.45 -9.24
CA ILE A 433 14.72 14.79 -10.44
C ILE A 433 13.64 15.81 -10.13
N THR A 434 13.62 16.89 -10.92
CA THR A 434 12.59 17.92 -10.86
C THR A 434 11.81 17.98 -12.16
N GLN A 435 10.53 18.35 -12.09
CA GLN A 435 9.64 18.52 -13.24
C GLN A 435 9.31 20.00 -13.39
N HIS A 436 9.66 20.59 -14.52
CA HIS A 436 9.50 22.02 -14.80
C HIS A 436 8.37 22.20 -15.78
N GLY A 437 7.38 23.02 -15.45
CA GLY A 437 6.28 23.29 -16.36
C GLY A 437 5.35 24.38 -15.85
N GLN A 438 4.11 24.36 -16.34
CA GLN A 438 3.11 25.36 -15.99
C GLN A 438 1.74 24.73 -15.72
N TYR A 439 1.04 25.32 -14.76
CA TYR A 439 -0.37 25.13 -14.51
C TYR A 439 -1.21 26.30 -15.05
N ASP A 440 -2.41 25.99 -15.54
CA ASP A 440 -3.42 27.00 -15.89
C ASP A 440 -4.18 27.50 -14.64
N MET A 441 -5.12 28.43 -14.84
CA MET A 441 -5.97 29.00 -13.78
C MET A 441 -7.02 28.02 -13.24
N LYS A 442 -7.07 26.78 -13.75
CA LYS A 442 -7.95 25.70 -13.28
C LYS A 442 -7.16 24.59 -12.59
N GLY A 443 -5.85 24.78 -12.36
CA GLY A 443 -4.99 23.79 -11.73
C GLY A 443 -4.59 22.63 -12.63
N LYS A 444 -4.73 22.74 -13.95
CA LYS A 444 -4.31 21.69 -14.91
C LYS A 444 -2.89 21.94 -15.40
N LYS A 445 -2.11 20.86 -15.54
CA LYS A 445 -0.81 20.92 -16.24
C LYS A 445 -1.05 21.27 -17.71
N VAL A 446 -0.33 22.27 -18.23
CA VAL A 446 -0.46 22.71 -19.63
C VAL A 446 0.91 22.90 -20.26
N GLY A 447 0.98 22.75 -21.58
CA GLY A 447 2.19 23.04 -22.35
C GLY A 447 3.34 22.07 -22.09
N ARG A 448 4.58 22.51 -22.32
CA ARG A 448 5.78 21.69 -22.18
C ARG A 448 6.12 21.47 -20.69
N TRP A 449 6.38 20.23 -20.34
CA TRP A 449 6.90 19.80 -19.05
C TRP A 449 8.22 19.04 -19.25
N ASP A 450 9.28 19.47 -18.56
CA ASP A 450 10.62 18.91 -18.71
C ASP A 450 11.11 18.27 -17.41
N TYR A 451 11.71 17.09 -17.53
CA TYR A 451 12.38 16.43 -16.41
C TYR A 451 13.85 16.82 -16.38
N GLN A 452 14.29 17.40 -15.28
CA GLN A 452 15.68 17.76 -15.03
C GLN A 452 16.27 16.90 -13.92
N PHE A 453 17.42 16.28 -14.18
CA PHE A 453 18.17 15.48 -13.22
C PHE A 453 19.48 16.19 -12.85
N LYS A 454 19.76 16.29 -11.55
CA LYS A 454 21.00 16.90 -11.05
C LYS A 454 22.15 15.88 -11.14
N GLU A 455 22.97 16.00 -12.17
CA GLU A 455 24.11 15.12 -12.47
C GLU A 455 25.42 15.84 -12.08
N TYR A 456 26.40 15.11 -11.53
CA TYR A 456 27.73 15.67 -11.24
C TYR A 456 28.63 15.40 -12.45
N GLU A 457 29.00 16.45 -13.17
CA GLU A 457 29.82 16.40 -14.37
C GLU A 457 30.99 17.40 -14.20
N ASP A 458 32.21 16.94 -14.47
CA ASP A 458 33.44 17.76 -14.44
C ASP A 458 33.66 18.59 -13.16
N GLY A 459 33.26 18.07 -12.00
CA GLY A 459 33.47 18.73 -10.71
C GLY A 459 32.30 19.60 -10.23
N TRP A 460 31.21 19.69 -11.01
CA TRP A 460 30.08 20.56 -10.71
C TRP A 460 28.75 19.81 -10.82
N TRP A 461 27.77 20.23 -10.04
CA TRP A 461 26.39 19.74 -10.17
C TRP A 461 25.65 20.56 -11.23
N ILE A 462 25.16 19.88 -12.27
CA ILE A 462 24.39 20.50 -13.36
C ILE A 462 23.00 19.88 -13.46
N ASN A 463 22.00 20.68 -13.83
CA ASN A 463 20.66 20.17 -14.13
C ASN A 463 20.57 19.80 -15.61
N LYS A 464 20.41 18.51 -15.89
CA LYS A 464 20.33 17.97 -17.25
C LYS A 464 18.90 17.60 -17.58
N GLN A 465 18.40 18.06 -18.72
CA GLN A 465 17.10 17.62 -19.24
C GLN A 465 17.20 16.15 -19.68
N ILE A 466 16.46 15.27 -19.02
CA ILE A 466 16.48 13.82 -19.25
C ILE A 466 15.16 13.27 -19.78
N GLY A 467 14.10 14.09 -19.79
CA GLY A 467 12.81 13.69 -20.34
C GLY A 467 11.78 14.80 -20.32
N GLY A 468 10.52 14.41 -20.43
CA GLY A 468 9.38 15.33 -20.51
C GLY A 468 8.56 15.19 -21.78
N GLY A 469 7.58 16.06 -21.94
CA GLY A 469 6.62 16.06 -23.04
C GLY A 469 5.63 17.22 -22.93
N THR A 470 4.53 17.16 -23.68
CA THR A 470 3.54 18.24 -23.71
C THR A 470 2.22 17.76 -23.13
N TYR A 471 1.58 18.61 -22.33
CA TYR A 471 0.20 18.46 -21.90
C TYR A 471 -0.74 19.31 -22.75
N ASP A 472 -1.88 18.73 -23.10
CA ASP A 472 -2.99 19.43 -23.74
C ASP A 472 -3.57 20.49 -22.79
N SER A 473 -3.80 21.70 -23.30
CA SER A 473 -4.28 22.82 -22.49
C SER A 473 -5.75 22.73 -22.11
N SER A 474 -6.56 21.93 -22.81
CA SER A 474 -8.00 21.79 -22.55
C SER A 474 -8.26 20.78 -21.44
N PHE A 475 -7.58 19.63 -21.51
CA PHE A 475 -7.84 18.49 -20.64
C PHE A 475 -6.76 18.25 -19.59
N GLY A 476 -5.55 18.78 -19.76
CA GLY A 476 -4.42 18.50 -18.87
C GLY A 476 -3.89 17.06 -19.00
N ILE A 477 -4.06 16.46 -20.18
CA ILE A 477 -3.60 15.10 -20.50
C ILE A 477 -2.33 15.14 -21.35
N LYS A 478 -1.49 14.11 -21.24
CA LYS A 478 -0.26 13.98 -22.03
C LYS A 478 -0.61 13.82 -23.51
N ILE A 479 0.08 14.55 -24.39
CA ILE A 479 -0.06 14.46 -25.85
C ILE A 479 1.32 14.51 -26.54
N GLY A 480 1.39 13.97 -27.75
CA GLY A 480 2.58 14.01 -28.60
C GLY A 480 3.74 13.19 -28.02
N MET A 481 4.96 13.57 -28.37
CA MET A 481 6.18 12.86 -27.97
C MET A 481 6.49 13.05 -26.49
N TRP A 482 6.77 11.93 -25.81
CA TRP A 482 7.13 11.88 -24.40
C TRP A 482 8.37 11.03 -24.18
N ILE A 483 9.18 11.46 -23.22
CA ILE A 483 10.25 10.69 -22.61
C ILE A 483 9.88 10.53 -21.14
N GLU A 484 9.41 9.34 -20.77
CA GLU A 484 9.07 8.97 -19.39
C GLU A 484 10.26 8.36 -18.69
N LEU A 485 10.29 8.45 -17.36
CA LEU A 485 11.33 7.85 -16.54
C LEU A 485 10.80 6.55 -15.96
N TRP A 486 11.66 5.56 -15.82
CA TRP A 486 11.36 4.36 -15.06
C TRP A 486 11.28 4.67 -13.57
N GLU A 487 10.42 3.95 -12.83
CA GLU A 487 10.22 4.16 -11.39
C GLU A 487 11.54 4.00 -10.60
N GLY A 488 12.42 3.08 -10.99
CA GLY A 488 13.74 2.93 -10.36
C GLY A 488 14.84 3.84 -10.91
N PHE A 489 14.49 4.91 -11.66
CA PHE A 489 15.48 5.85 -12.19
C PHE A 489 16.35 6.39 -11.06
N SER A 490 17.66 6.29 -11.23
CA SER A 490 18.66 6.83 -10.30
C SER A 490 19.93 7.20 -11.05
N ARG A 491 20.88 7.80 -10.35
CA ARG A 491 22.23 8.08 -10.86
C ARG A 491 22.91 6.84 -11.42
N PHE A 492 22.66 5.68 -10.82
CA PHE A 492 23.29 4.41 -11.18
C PHE A 492 22.57 3.71 -12.34
N THR A 493 21.25 3.89 -12.42
CA THR A 493 20.38 3.22 -13.38
C THR A 493 19.43 4.25 -13.98
N GLN A 494 19.78 4.79 -15.15
CA GLN A 494 18.94 5.76 -15.86
C GLN A 494 18.18 5.02 -16.96
N VAL A 495 16.89 4.75 -16.75
CA VAL A 495 16.01 4.15 -17.75
C VAL A 495 14.94 5.13 -18.17
N THR A 496 14.77 5.32 -19.49
CA THR A 496 13.70 6.15 -20.05
C THR A 496 12.86 5.39 -21.07
N TYR A 497 11.60 5.78 -21.19
CA TYR A 497 10.66 5.25 -22.19
C TYR A 497 10.25 6.36 -23.15
N ASN A 498 10.58 6.18 -24.42
CA ASN A 498 10.37 7.21 -25.44
C ASN A 498 9.27 6.75 -26.38
N GLY A 499 8.19 7.53 -26.49
CA GLY A 499 7.08 7.21 -27.39
C GLY A 499 6.09 8.36 -27.52
N GLU A 500 4.90 8.05 -28.02
CA GLU A 500 3.87 9.06 -28.32
C GLU A 500 2.57 8.79 -27.56
N TYR A 501 1.92 9.87 -27.14
CA TYR A 501 0.55 9.92 -26.67
C TYR A 501 -0.35 10.55 -27.72
N ASN A 502 -1.51 9.94 -27.97
CA ASN A 502 -2.53 10.54 -28.85
C ASN A 502 -3.33 11.64 -28.13
N GLN A 503 -4.28 12.26 -28.84
CA GLN A 503 -5.15 13.34 -28.34
C GLN A 503 -6.11 12.92 -27.21
N LEU A 504 -6.22 11.62 -26.93
CA LEU A 504 -7.02 11.08 -25.82
C LEU A 504 -6.13 10.70 -24.62
N GLY A 505 -4.84 11.02 -24.65
CA GLY A 505 -3.90 10.67 -23.59
C GLY A 505 -3.53 9.19 -23.53
N MET A 506 -3.77 8.44 -24.62
CA MET A 506 -3.39 7.03 -24.70
C MET A 506 -2.03 6.87 -25.39
N LYS A 507 -1.19 5.97 -24.87
CA LYS A 507 0.05 5.55 -25.53
C LYS A 507 -0.27 4.94 -26.89
N VAL A 508 0.46 5.34 -27.92
CA VAL A 508 0.33 4.84 -29.30
C VAL A 508 1.69 4.65 -29.94
N GLY A 509 1.73 3.81 -30.98
CA GLY A 509 2.91 3.62 -31.80
C GLY A 509 4.04 2.91 -31.06
N ARG A 510 5.27 3.16 -31.51
CA ARG A 510 6.47 2.50 -30.95
C ARG A 510 6.95 3.22 -29.70
N TRP A 511 7.10 2.45 -28.63
CA TRP A 511 7.71 2.90 -27.37
C TRP A 511 9.04 2.18 -27.19
N ASN A 512 10.12 2.95 -27.07
CA ASN A 512 11.49 2.46 -26.96
C ASN A 512 12.01 2.65 -25.53
N SER A 513 12.60 1.60 -24.96
CA SER A 513 13.24 1.64 -23.64
C SER A 513 14.73 1.89 -23.81
N TRP A 514 15.23 2.95 -23.19
CA TRP A 514 16.64 3.35 -23.23
C TRP A 514 17.27 3.22 -21.86
N TYR A 515 18.52 2.80 -21.79
CA TYR A 515 19.28 2.61 -20.55
C TYR A 515 20.64 3.31 -20.62
N LYS A 516 21.01 4.00 -19.54
CA LYS A 516 22.35 4.52 -19.30
C LYS A 516 22.75 4.15 -17.87
N GLY A 517 23.73 3.25 -17.74
CA GLY A 517 24.34 2.94 -16.46
C GLY A 517 25.31 4.03 -15.98
N GLU A 518 25.71 3.99 -14.71
CA GLU A 518 26.60 4.99 -14.08
C GLU A 518 27.84 5.33 -14.92
N PHE A 519 28.52 4.32 -15.44
CA PHE A 519 29.78 4.48 -16.19
C PHE A 519 29.58 4.68 -17.70
N GLN A 520 28.33 4.74 -18.17
CA GLN A 520 28.03 4.90 -19.59
C GLN A 520 27.81 6.37 -19.93
N LYS A 521 28.51 6.86 -20.95
CA LYS A 521 28.33 8.25 -21.44
C LYS A 521 27.04 8.42 -22.25
N GLN A 522 26.50 7.35 -22.83
CA GLN A 522 25.39 7.39 -23.77
C GLN A 522 24.32 6.35 -23.42
N TYR A 523 23.07 6.67 -23.74
CA TYR A 523 21.95 5.76 -23.65
C TYR A 523 22.03 4.67 -24.73
N LYS A 524 21.63 3.46 -24.38
CA LYS A 524 21.49 2.31 -25.27
C LYS A 524 20.04 1.89 -25.36
N LEU A 525 19.57 1.55 -26.56
CA LEU A 525 18.26 0.95 -26.76
C LEU A 525 18.31 -0.48 -26.20
N ILE A 526 17.47 -0.78 -25.21
CA ILE A 526 17.45 -2.07 -24.52
C ILE A 526 16.14 -2.82 -24.67
N GLY A 527 15.10 -2.15 -25.16
CA GLY A 527 13.81 -2.79 -25.38
C GLY A 527 12.75 -1.86 -25.92
N GLY A 528 11.50 -2.25 -25.77
CA GLY A 528 10.35 -1.55 -26.30
C GLY A 528 9.37 -2.45 -27.02
N GLY A 529 8.32 -1.84 -27.58
CA GLY A 529 7.28 -2.52 -28.33
C GLY A 529 6.25 -1.55 -28.89
N LEU A 530 5.11 -2.07 -29.32
CA LEU A 530 4.03 -1.28 -29.91
C LEU A 530 2.86 -1.14 -28.94
N TYR A 531 2.33 0.08 -28.88
CA TYR A 531 1.06 0.39 -28.26
C TYR A 531 -0.01 0.68 -29.31
N GLU A 532 -1.20 0.12 -29.12
CA GLU A 532 -2.40 0.48 -29.86
C GLU A 532 -3.51 0.79 -28.85
N LYS A 533 -4.08 2.01 -28.89
CA LYS A 533 -5.13 2.46 -27.96
C LYS A 533 -4.79 2.23 -26.48
N GLY A 534 -3.54 2.50 -26.10
CA GLY A 534 -3.04 2.33 -24.74
C GLY A 534 -2.71 0.89 -24.34
N GLN A 535 -2.91 -0.08 -25.22
CA GLN A 535 -2.64 -1.50 -24.99
C GLN A 535 -1.33 -1.93 -25.65
N LYS A 536 -0.50 -2.68 -24.91
CA LYS A 536 0.69 -3.34 -25.46
C LYS A 536 0.25 -4.43 -26.45
N ILE A 537 0.83 -4.44 -27.64
CA ILE A 537 0.58 -5.43 -28.69
C ILE A 537 1.88 -5.88 -29.37
N GLY A 538 1.87 -7.10 -29.93
CA GLY A 538 2.97 -7.66 -30.70
C GLY A 538 4.21 -7.95 -29.85
N ASN A 539 5.38 -7.95 -30.49
CA ASN A 539 6.64 -8.25 -29.82
C ASN A 539 7.05 -7.13 -28.85
N TRP A 540 7.45 -7.52 -27.66
CA TRP A 540 7.88 -6.66 -26.58
C TRP A 540 9.17 -7.16 -25.95
N ILE A 541 10.08 -6.22 -25.68
CA ILE A 541 11.20 -6.43 -24.78
C ILE A 541 10.96 -5.53 -23.57
N GLU A 542 10.56 -6.15 -22.46
CA GLU A 542 10.26 -5.48 -21.20
C GLU A 542 11.46 -5.49 -20.27
N LEU A 543 11.52 -4.53 -19.36
CA LEU A 543 12.43 -4.60 -18.23
C LEU A 543 11.79 -5.40 -17.10
N ASP A 544 12.61 -6.13 -16.37
CA ASP A 544 12.17 -6.78 -15.14
C ASP A 544 11.85 -5.72 -14.06
N ASP A 545 10.79 -5.93 -13.29
CA ASP A 545 10.39 -4.98 -12.24
C ASP A 545 11.32 -5.06 -11.00
N GLN A 546 12.11 -6.13 -10.86
CA GLN A 546 13.02 -6.39 -9.75
C GLN A 546 14.48 -6.04 -10.07
N LEU A 547 14.72 -5.12 -11.01
CA LEU A 547 16.07 -4.67 -11.37
C LEU A 547 16.89 -4.32 -10.12
N ASN A 548 17.90 -5.13 -9.84
CA ASN A 548 18.97 -4.77 -8.95
C ASN A 548 19.93 -3.84 -9.72
N PHE A 549 20.53 -2.86 -9.06
CA PHE A 549 21.51 -1.90 -9.62
C PHE A 549 22.66 -2.55 -10.42
N ARG A 550 22.86 -3.87 -10.29
CA ARG A 550 23.93 -4.62 -10.96
C ARG A 550 23.48 -5.42 -12.19
N GLU A 551 22.20 -5.72 -12.33
CA GLU A 551 21.74 -6.68 -13.34
C GLU A 551 20.58 -6.11 -14.13
N LEU A 552 20.82 -5.85 -15.42
CA LEU A 552 19.76 -5.46 -16.34
C LEU A 552 19.09 -6.72 -16.89
N ILE A 553 17.90 -7.03 -16.40
CA ILE A 553 17.11 -8.16 -16.86
C ILE A 553 16.00 -7.65 -17.78
N THR A 554 15.86 -8.28 -18.94
CA THR A 554 14.78 -8.02 -19.89
C THR A 554 14.00 -9.28 -20.19
N HIS A 555 12.71 -9.12 -20.49
CA HIS A 555 11.81 -10.20 -20.90
C HIS A 555 11.36 -9.96 -22.34
N ASN A 556 11.73 -10.87 -23.24
CA ASN A 556 11.32 -10.81 -24.64
C ASN A 556 10.17 -11.77 -24.89
N GLY A 557 9.05 -11.28 -25.39
CA GLY A 557 7.91 -12.12 -25.78
C GLY A 557 6.87 -11.33 -26.55
N GLU A 558 5.66 -11.87 -26.64
CA GLU A 558 4.57 -11.28 -27.42
C GLU A 558 3.35 -10.98 -26.54
N TYR A 559 2.69 -9.87 -26.85
CA TYR A 559 1.36 -9.53 -26.37
C TYR A 559 0.32 -9.69 -27.47
N ASN A 560 -0.81 -10.32 -27.14
CA ASN A 560 -1.97 -10.31 -28.04
C ASN A 560 -2.70 -8.96 -28.01
N VAL A 561 -3.75 -8.84 -28.84
CA VAL A 561 -4.56 -7.60 -28.98
C VAL A 561 -5.33 -7.19 -27.72
N LYS A 562 -5.29 -7.98 -26.64
CA LYS A 562 -5.89 -7.66 -25.34
C LYS A 562 -4.83 -7.35 -24.28
N SER A 563 -3.56 -7.17 -24.68
CA SER A 563 -2.42 -7.02 -23.77
C SER A 563 -2.22 -8.18 -22.81
N ILE A 564 -2.52 -9.41 -23.25
CA ILE A 564 -2.19 -10.63 -22.51
C ILE A 564 -0.88 -11.18 -23.09
N LYS A 565 0.06 -11.56 -22.19
CA LYS A 565 1.30 -12.24 -22.56
C LYS A 565 0.98 -13.59 -23.18
N VAL A 566 1.48 -13.85 -24.38
CA VAL A 566 1.28 -15.10 -25.12
C VAL A 566 2.62 -15.67 -25.60
N GLY A 567 2.64 -16.96 -25.93
CA GLY A 567 3.81 -17.63 -26.48
C GLY A 567 4.97 -17.79 -25.49
N THR A 568 6.19 -17.86 -26.01
CA THR A 568 7.40 -18.03 -25.21
C THR A 568 7.97 -16.68 -24.81
N TRP A 569 8.15 -16.49 -23.51
CA TRP A 569 8.85 -15.33 -22.95
C TRP A 569 10.25 -15.74 -22.49
N VAL A 570 11.26 -15.07 -23.04
CA VAL A 570 12.68 -15.33 -22.78
C VAL A 570 13.19 -14.25 -21.83
N GLU A 571 13.64 -14.66 -20.65
CA GLU A 571 14.37 -13.78 -19.74
C GLU A 571 15.84 -13.71 -20.17
N MET A 572 16.36 -12.49 -20.29
CA MET A 572 17.72 -12.22 -20.70
C MET A 572 18.40 -11.29 -19.70
N LYS A 573 19.66 -11.56 -19.35
CA LYS A 573 20.50 -10.74 -18.47
C LYS A 573 21.60 -10.06 -19.27
N TYR A 574 21.76 -8.76 -19.08
CA TYR A 574 22.91 -8.05 -19.64
C TYR A 574 24.19 -8.43 -18.91
N ASP A 575 25.14 -9.00 -19.64
CA ASP A 575 26.51 -9.25 -19.19
C ASP A 575 27.34 -8.00 -19.51
N SER A 576 27.79 -7.29 -18.47
CA SER A 576 28.58 -6.06 -18.62
C SER A 576 29.93 -6.29 -19.28
N ASP A 577 30.53 -7.47 -19.05
CA ASP A 577 31.87 -7.80 -19.51
C ASP A 577 31.85 -8.16 -21.00
N LYS A 578 30.85 -8.95 -21.40
CA LYS A 578 30.62 -9.33 -22.80
C LYS A 578 29.87 -8.28 -23.60
N LYS A 579 29.24 -7.32 -22.93
CA LYS A 579 28.39 -6.26 -23.51
C LYS A 579 27.21 -6.81 -24.31
N GLU A 580 26.68 -7.98 -23.96
CA GLU A 580 25.57 -8.65 -24.64
C GLU A 580 24.52 -9.17 -23.65
N PHE A 581 23.32 -9.51 -24.15
CA PHE A 581 22.27 -10.14 -23.36
C PHE A 581 22.37 -11.66 -23.44
N LEU A 582 22.47 -12.32 -22.29
CA LEU A 582 22.52 -13.77 -22.14
C LEU A 582 21.15 -14.30 -21.71
N LYS A 583 20.65 -15.31 -22.42
CA LYS A 583 19.41 -16.01 -22.06
C LYS A 583 19.57 -16.73 -20.71
N ILE A 584 18.64 -16.49 -19.78
CA ILE A 584 18.61 -17.11 -18.44
C ILE A 584 17.58 -18.24 -18.40
N LYS A 585 16.32 -17.93 -18.72
CA LYS A 585 15.19 -18.84 -18.62
C LYS A 585 14.14 -18.57 -19.69
N GLU A 586 13.29 -19.55 -19.92
CA GLU A 586 12.10 -19.44 -20.77
C GLU A 586 10.86 -19.80 -19.97
N LYS A 587 9.77 -19.08 -20.24
CA LYS A 587 8.46 -19.37 -19.71
C LYS A 587 7.45 -19.40 -20.85
N GLN A 588 6.68 -20.48 -20.93
CA GLN A 588 5.58 -20.60 -21.88
C GLN A 588 4.30 -20.03 -21.26
N TYR A 589 3.60 -19.19 -22.02
CA TYR A 589 2.26 -18.71 -21.73
C TYR A 589 1.28 -19.32 -22.72
N ASP A 590 0.11 -19.72 -22.23
CA ASP A 590 -0.97 -20.24 -23.06
C ASP A 590 -1.56 -19.10 -23.91
N ASN A 591 -2.05 -19.46 -25.10
CA ASN A 591 -2.61 -18.52 -26.08
C ASN A 591 -4.03 -18.05 -25.74
#